data_AF-A0A5C6CFY4-F1
#
_entry.id   AF-A0A5C6CFY4-F1
#
_cell.length_a   1.000
_cell.length_b   1.000
_cell.length_c   1.000
_cell.angle_alpha   90.00
_cell.angle_beta   90.00
_cell.angle_gamma   90.00
#
_symmetry.space_group_name_H-M   'P 1'
#
loop_
_entity.id
_entity.type
_entity.pdbx_description
1 polymer ?
#
loop_
_entity_poly.entity_id
_entity_poly.type
_entity_poly.pdbx_seq_one_letter_code
_entity_poly.pdbx_strand_id
1 'polypeptide(L)'
;MSGIIVPEDRVLSQPVTGFCRNPRCREKSNQEFRFKVEHDLFSCPKCGANSAPMVGVMTLTHMLVPDPDGPVRGNGGVRYVIACDSKRAYLATVSNDEAVTDNPKVANCPGCLAKAESLLLIHPKGMSLIEKAKRQQVSQDQLLAAADRLPEVPDDNDDEGDY
;
A
#
# COMPACT_ATOMS: atom_id res chain seq x y z
N MET A 1 9.87 -24.06 -10.72
CA MET A 1 9.59 -22.69 -10.24
C MET A 1 8.43 -22.75 -9.27
N SER A 2 8.70 -22.72 -7.97
CA SER A 2 7.68 -22.82 -6.92
C SER A 2 7.24 -21.41 -6.56
N GLY A 3 6.37 -20.80 -7.38
CA GLY A 3 5.81 -19.48 -7.09
C GLY A 3 4.75 -19.59 -6.00
N ILE A 4 4.83 -18.74 -4.98
CA ILE A 4 3.73 -18.54 -4.03
C ILE A 4 2.56 -17.97 -4.84
N ILE A 5 1.52 -18.77 -5.02
CA ILE A 5 0.26 -18.29 -5.61
C ILE A 5 -0.43 -17.48 -4.53
N VAL A 6 -0.39 -16.15 -4.66
CA VAL A 6 -1.17 -15.27 -3.78
C VAL A 6 -2.63 -15.42 -4.19
N PRO A 7 -3.52 -15.84 -3.27
CA PRO A 7 -4.94 -15.98 -3.56
C PRO A 7 -5.55 -14.65 -4.06
N GLU A 8 -6.38 -14.69 -5.11
CA GLU A 8 -6.95 -13.50 -5.78
C GLU A 8 -7.81 -12.62 -4.86
N ASP A 9 -8.39 -13.21 -3.81
CA ASP A 9 -9.17 -12.53 -2.77
C ASP A 9 -8.34 -11.53 -1.95
N ARG A 10 -7.01 -11.63 -1.97
CA ARG A 10 -6.08 -10.67 -1.33
C ARG A 10 -5.78 -9.44 -2.18
N VAL A 11 -6.28 -9.37 -3.42
CA VAL A 11 -5.98 -8.30 -4.39
C VAL A 11 -7.21 -7.40 -4.67
N LEU A 12 -8.39 -7.83 -4.24
CA LEU A 12 -9.63 -7.09 -4.42
C LEU A 12 -9.81 -6.06 -3.30
N SER A 13 -10.19 -4.81 -3.66
CA SER A 13 -10.56 -3.80 -2.67
C SER A 13 -11.69 -4.36 -1.82
N GLN A 14 -11.43 -4.63 -0.54
CA GLN A 14 -12.52 -4.97 0.35
C GLN A 14 -13.36 -3.70 0.55
N PRO A 15 -14.68 -3.76 0.32
CA PRO A 15 -15.53 -2.59 0.51
C PRO A 15 -15.40 -2.09 1.95
N VAL A 16 -15.30 -0.77 2.12
CA VAL A 16 -15.38 -0.15 3.44
C VAL A 16 -16.69 -0.61 4.08
N THR A 17 -16.59 -1.32 5.20
CA THR A 17 -17.77 -1.82 5.90
C THR A 17 -18.03 -0.93 7.10
N GLY A 18 -19.16 -0.24 7.10
CA GLY A 18 -19.69 0.46 8.26
C GLY A 18 -20.37 -0.50 9.22
N PHE A 19 -20.42 -0.12 10.50
CA PHE A 19 -21.21 -0.80 11.52
C PHE A 19 -22.18 0.16 12.20
N CYS A 20 -23.28 -0.37 12.73
CA CYS A 20 -24.21 0.33 13.59
C CYS A 20 -24.51 -0.48 14.86
N ARG A 21 -24.30 0.15 16.02
CA ARG A 21 -24.54 -0.42 17.36
C ARG A 21 -25.93 -0.12 17.91
N ASN A 22 -26.76 0.64 17.19
CA ASN A 22 -28.13 0.93 17.62
C ASN A 22 -28.88 -0.40 17.84
N PRO A 23 -29.43 -0.67 19.04
CA PRO A 23 -30.15 -1.91 19.34
C PRO A 23 -31.29 -2.21 18.35
N ARG A 24 -31.92 -1.16 17.79
CA ARG A 24 -33.00 -1.29 16.79
C ARG A 24 -32.52 -1.80 15.43
N CYS A 25 -31.22 -1.68 15.14
CA CYS A 25 -30.66 -2.07 13.85
C CYS A 25 -30.11 -3.51 13.84
N ARG A 26 -29.92 -4.10 15.04
CA ARG A 26 -29.28 -5.41 15.22
C ARG A 26 -29.97 -6.49 14.39
N GLU A 27 -29.17 -7.32 13.73
CA GLU A 27 -29.68 -8.45 12.93
C GLU A 27 -29.83 -9.72 13.77
N LYS A 28 -29.03 -9.85 14.84
CA LYS A 28 -29.10 -10.91 15.84
C LYS A 28 -28.83 -10.30 17.22
N SER A 29 -29.19 -11.01 18.29
CA SER A 29 -29.20 -10.49 19.68
C SER A 29 -27.93 -9.74 20.10
N ASN A 30 -26.76 -10.12 19.58
CA ASN A 30 -25.47 -9.49 19.86
C ASN A 30 -24.65 -9.09 18.61
N GLN A 31 -25.28 -8.99 17.44
CA GLN A 31 -24.57 -8.62 16.22
C GLN A 31 -24.89 -7.18 15.81
N GLU A 32 -23.85 -6.37 15.68
CA GLU A 32 -23.93 -5.05 15.06
C GLU A 32 -24.38 -5.17 13.60
N PHE A 33 -25.15 -4.19 13.15
CA PHE A 33 -25.58 -4.14 11.76
C PHE A 33 -24.45 -3.63 10.89
N ARG A 34 -24.13 -4.35 9.80
CA ARG A 34 -23.05 -3.99 8.88
C ARG A 34 -23.61 -3.54 7.53
N PHE A 35 -22.98 -2.54 6.94
CA PHE A 35 -23.38 -1.99 5.65
C PHE A 35 -22.17 -1.47 4.88
N LYS A 36 -22.28 -1.40 3.54
CA LYS A 36 -21.22 -0.84 2.70
C LYS A 36 -21.20 0.68 2.82
N VAL A 37 -20.01 1.25 2.97
CA VAL A 37 -19.75 2.70 3.00
C VAL A 37 -19.08 3.09 1.69
N GLU A 38 -19.64 4.09 1.00
CA GLU A 38 -19.17 4.53 -0.32
C GLU A 38 -18.48 5.91 -0.28
N HIS A 39 -18.65 6.65 0.81
CA HIS A 39 -18.06 7.97 1.02
C HIS A 39 -17.84 8.24 2.52
N ASP A 40 -17.08 9.30 2.82
CA ASP A 40 -16.70 9.75 4.16
C ASP A 40 -17.88 10.23 5.03
N LEU A 41 -18.91 10.83 4.43
CA LEU A 41 -20.11 11.30 5.14
C LEU A 41 -21.23 10.25 5.16
N PHE A 42 -21.15 9.24 6.02
CA PHE A 42 -22.13 8.14 6.02
C PHE A 42 -23.08 8.16 7.24
N SER A 43 -24.25 7.57 7.05
CA SER A 43 -25.23 7.32 8.11
C SER A 43 -25.72 5.87 8.04
N CYS A 44 -26.09 5.28 9.18
CA CYS A 44 -26.72 3.97 9.20
C CYS A 44 -28.03 4.01 8.40
N PRO A 45 -28.21 3.16 7.37
CA PRO A 45 -29.39 3.18 6.52
C PRO A 45 -30.68 2.73 7.24
N LYS A 46 -30.57 2.09 8.42
CA LYS A 46 -31.73 1.65 9.20
C LYS A 46 -32.24 2.71 10.19
N CYS A 47 -31.35 3.49 10.81
CA CYS A 47 -31.75 4.42 11.89
C CYS A 47 -31.30 5.86 11.70
N GLY A 48 -30.54 6.17 10.64
CA GLY A 48 -30.05 7.53 10.36
C GLY A 48 -28.94 8.03 11.28
N ALA A 49 -28.48 7.22 12.25
CA ALA A 49 -27.33 7.60 13.08
C ALA A 49 -26.09 7.82 12.20
N ASN A 50 -25.34 8.90 12.46
CA ASN A 50 -24.22 9.33 11.61
C ASN A 50 -22.98 9.73 12.42
N SER A 51 -22.96 9.40 13.72
CA SER A 51 -21.87 9.77 14.62
C SER A 51 -21.46 8.60 15.53
N ALA A 52 -20.20 8.64 15.95
CA ALA A 52 -19.69 7.76 17.00
C ALA A 52 -20.43 7.99 18.34
N PRO A 53 -20.55 6.96 19.20
CA PRO A 53 -20.09 5.58 19.03
C PRO A 53 -21.14 4.70 18.32
N MET A 54 -22.23 5.29 17.84
CA MET A 54 -23.38 4.53 17.34
C MET A 54 -23.14 3.95 15.94
N VAL A 55 -22.36 4.67 15.14
CA VAL A 55 -22.01 4.31 13.77
C VAL A 55 -20.51 4.57 13.56
N GLY A 56 -19.85 3.65 12.87
CA GLY A 56 -18.42 3.72 12.58
C GLY A 56 -18.02 2.83 11.41
N VAL A 57 -16.74 2.76 11.10
CA VAL A 57 -16.15 1.90 10.05
C VAL A 57 -15.39 0.76 10.71
N MET A 58 -15.55 -0.47 10.21
CA MET A 58 -14.91 -1.66 10.76
C MET A 58 -13.42 -1.75 10.49
N THR A 59 -12.96 -1.36 9.29
CA THR A 59 -11.52 -1.23 9.00
C THR A 59 -11.30 -0.22 7.90
N LEU A 60 -10.55 0.83 8.20
CA LEU A 60 -10.14 1.83 7.24
C LEU A 60 -8.69 1.55 6.83
N THR A 61 -8.50 1.16 5.58
CA THR A 61 -7.20 0.81 5.00
C THR A 61 -6.60 2.02 4.29
N HIS A 62 -5.56 2.60 4.89
CA HIS A 62 -4.80 3.70 4.32
C HIS A 62 -3.76 3.23 3.29
N MET A 63 -3.38 4.14 2.40
CA MET A 63 -2.30 3.93 1.43
C MET A 63 -0.97 4.45 1.98
N LEU A 64 0.07 3.63 1.90
CA LEU A 64 1.47 4.02 2.08
C LEU A 64 2.08 4.43 0.75
N VAL A 65 2.79 5.55 0.77
CA VAL A 65 3.55 6.05 -0.38
C VAL A 65 5.01 6.14 0.02
N PRO A 66 5.96 5.61 -0.76
CA PRO A 66 7.39 5.76 -0.50
C PRO A 66 7.78 7.24 -0.45
N ASP A 67 8.51 7.62 0.59
CA ASP A 67 9.02 8.98 0.82
C ASP A 67 10.34 8.88 1.59
N PRO A 68 11.48 9.35 1.04
CA PRO A 68 12.79 9.32 1.72
C PRO A 68 12.81 9.98 3.10
N ASP A 69 11.98 11.01 3.30
CA ASP A 69 11.87 11.74 4.55
C ASP A 69 10.66 11.29 5.39
N GLY A 70 9.95 10.25 4.92
CA GLY A 70 8.72 9.75 5.51
C GLY A 70 8.88 9.33 6.98
N PRO A 71 7.90 9.63 7.86
CA PRO A 71 8.00 9.33 9.28
C PRO A 71 7.83 7.83 9.58
N VAL A 72 7.30 7.03 8.64
CA VAL A 72 7.13 5.58 8.78
C VAL A 72 8.35 4.87 8.21
N ARG A 73 8.97 3.98 9.00
CA ARG A 73 10.08 3.13 8.54
C ARG A 73 9.57 1.73 8.20
N GLY A 74 9.84 1.27 6.98
CA GLY A 74 9.64 -0.11 6.56
C GLY A 74 10.93 -0.92 6.57
N ASN A 75 10.86 -2.13 6.04
CA ASN A 75 12.01 -3.01 5.90
C ASN A 75 13.04 -2.45 4.90
N GLY A 76 14.32 -2.74 5.13
CA GLY A 76 15.40 -2.33 4.23
C GLY A 76 15.70 -0.83 4.23
N GLY A 77 15.25 -0.09 5.25
CA GLY A 77 15.48 1.35 5.35
C GLY A 77 14.57 2.20 4.46
N VAL A 78 13.65 1.58 3.71
CA VAL A 78 12.66 2.32 2.92
C VAL A 78 11.71 3.06 3.87
N ARG A 79 11.42 4.31 3.54
CA ARG A 79 10.57 5.19 4.34
C ARG A 79 9.29 5.53 3.59
N TYR A 80 8.23 5.76 4.34
CA TYR A 80 6.88 5.92 3.83
C TYR A 80 6.14 7.05 4.56
N VAL A 81 5.13 7.56 3.88
CA VAL A 81 4.09 8.43 4.44
C VAL A 81 2.72 7.77 4.26
N ILE A 82 1.77 8.09 5.14
CA ILE A 82 0.35 7.80 4.88
C ILE A 82 -0.16 8.86 3.91
N ALA A 83 -0.73 8.44 2.78
CA ALA A 83 -1.04 9.34 1.67
C ALA A 83 -2.00 10.49 2.04
N CYS A 84 -2.94 10.25 2.95
CA CYS A 84 -3.88 11.26 3.44
C CYS A 84 -3.38 12.07 4.65
N ASP A 85 -2.26 11.65 5.27
CA ASP A 85 -1.67 12.32 6.43
C ASP A 85 -0.15 12.05 6.47
N SER A 86 0.61 12.89 5.75
CA SER A 86 2.03 12.67 5.56
C SER A 86 2.87 12.88 6.83
N LYS A 87 2.32 13.52 7.85
CA LYS A 87 3.02 13.79 9.12
C LYS A 87 2.87 12.65 10.12
N ARG A 88 1.97 11.70 9.85
CA ARG A 88 1.64 10.62 10.78
C ARG A 88 2.74 9.56 10.83
N ALA A 89 3.29 9.34 12.03
CA ALA A 89 4.42 8.44 12.27
C ALA A 89 4.05 7.00 12.68
N TYR A 90 2.76 6.66 12.70
CA TYR A 90 2.27 5.33 13.10
C TYR A 90 1.18 4.85 12.13
N LEU A 91 1.20 3.54 11.85
CA LEU A 91 0.35 2.91 10.85
C LEU A 91 -1.09 2.79 11.33
N ALA A 92 -1.28 2.11 12.45
CA ALA A 92 -2.57 1.88 13.09
C ALA A 92 -2.37 1.80 14.60
N THR A 93 -3.40 2.13 15.37
CA THR A 93 -3.43 1.90 16.81
C THR A 93 -4.42 0.79 17.10
N VAL A 94 -4.28 0.15 18.26
CA VAL A 94 -5.24 -0.88 18.74
C VAL A 94 -6.66 -0.30 18.92
N SER A 95 -6.79 1.02 18.92
CA SER A 95 -8.01 1.76 19.21
C SER A 95 -8.72 2.36 17.99
N ASN A 96 -8.08 2.43 16.83
CA ASN A 96 -8.67 3.07 15.63
C ASN A 96 -9.12 2.08 14.55
N ASP A 97 -8.88 0.79 14.72
CA ASP A 97 -9.22 -0.27 13.76
C ASP A 97 -8.78 0.07 12.32
N GLU A 98 -7.60 0.68 12.17
CA GLU A 98 -7.05 1.04 10.87
C GLU A 98 -6.08 -0.04 10.35
N ALA A 99 -5.95 -0.09 9.04
CA ALA A 99 -4.96 -0.91 8.33
C ALA A 99 -4.19 -0.04 7.35
N VAL A 100 -3.07 -0.56 6.83
CA VAL A 100 -2.26 0.14 5.83
C VAL A 100 -1.81 -0.81 4.72
N THR A 101 -1.66 -0.29 3.51
CA THR A 101 -1.20 -1.04 2.33
C THR A 101 -0.44 -0.13 1.37
N ASP A 102 0.54 -0.64 0.65
CA ASP A 102 1.20 0.04 -0.48
C ASP A 102 0.46 -0.20 -1.81
N ASN A 103 -0.54 -1.09 -1.83
CA ASN A 103 -1.31 -1.41 -3.01
C ASN A 103 -2.55 -0.51 -3.12
N PRO A 104 -2.62 0.39 -4.12
CA PRO A 104 -3.76 1.29 -4.26
C PRO A 104 -5.09 0.57 -4.51
N LYS A 105 -5.08 -0.69 -4.98
CA LYS A 105 -6.29 -1.50 -5.15
C LYS A 105 -6.85 -2.02 -3.83
N VAL A 106 -6.08 -2.01 -2.75
CA VAL A 106 -6.50 -2.51 -1.43
C VAL A 106 -6.89 -1.35 -0.51
N ALA A 107 -6.35 -0.15 -0.75
CA ALA A 107 -6.69 1.05 0.01
C ALA A 107 -8.17 1.40 -0.17
N ASN A 108 -8.80 1.83 0.93
CA ASN A 108 -10.21 2.20 0.95
C ASN A 108 -10.45 3.57 1.63
N CYS A 109 -9.40 4.19 2.19
CA CYS A 109 -9.46 5.55 2.71
C CYS A 109 -9.68 6.57 1.57
N PRO A 110 -10.76 7.37 1.60
CA PRO A 110 -11.06 8.33 0.53
C PRO A 110 -9.93 9.34 0.27
N GLY A 111 -9.32 9.89 1.33
CA GLY A 111 -8.21 10.82 1.20
C GLY A 111 -6.98 10.19 0.56
N CYS A 112 -6.72 8.90 0.83
CA CYS A 112 -5.64 8.16 0.19
C CYS A 112 -5.92 7.91 -1.29
N LEU A 113 -7.16 7.57 -1.66
CA LEU A 113 -7.56 7.34 -3.05
C LEU A 113 -7.45 8.61 -3.89
N ALA A 114 -7.94 9.75 -3.38
CA ALA A 114 -7.79 11.05 -4.05
C ALA A 114 -6.29 11.41 -4.26
N LYS A 115 -5.45 11.13 -3.26
CA LYS A 115 -4.00 11.33 -3.40
C LYS A 115 -3.39 10.38 -4.43
N ALA A 116 -3.80 9.12 -4.45
CA ALA A 116 -3.31 8.11 -5.39
C ALA A 116 -3.67 8.46 -6.84
N GLU A 117 -4.86 9.00 -7.09
CA GLU A 117 -5.25 9.55 -8.39
C GLU A 117 -4.36 10.75 -8.77
N SER A 118 -4.12 11.68 -7.85
CA SER A 118 -3.23 12.83 -8.10
C SER A 118 -1.79 12.43 -8.43
N LEU A 119 -1.35 11.27 -7.92
CA LEU A 119 -0.02 10.70 -8.16
C LEU A 119 0.01 9.74 -9.36
N LEU A 120 -1.10 9.59 -10.10
CA LEU A 120 -1.24 8.64 -11.22
C LEU A 120 -0.92 7.18 -10.83
N LEU A 121 -1.09 6.85 -9.54
CA LEU A 121 -0.92 5.48 -9.03
C LEU A 121 -2.16 4.62 -9.34
N ILE A 122 -3.26 5.26 -9.73
CA ILE A 122 -4.51 4.65 -10.17
C ILE A 122 -4.84 5.23 -11.54
N HIS A 123 -4.43 4.56 -12.62
CA HIS A 123 -4.82 4.93 -13.97
C HIS A 123 -5.51 3.74 -14.67
N PRO A 124 -6.68 3.91 -15.30
CA PRO A 124 -7.43 2.83 -15.91
C PRO A 124 -6.78 2.22 -17.18
N LYS A 125 -5.64 2.77 -17.66
CA LYS A 125 -4.98 2.32 -18.90
C LYS A 125 -3.44 2.28 -18.90
N GLY A 126 -2.74 2.33 -17.77
CA GLY A 126 -1.27 2.28 -17.83
C GLY A 126 -0.57 2.04 -16.51
N MET A 127 0.50 1.25 -16.57
CA MET A 127 1.38 0.84 -15.46
C MET A 127 1.61 1.92 -14.42
N SER A 128 1.53 1.51 -13.15
CA SER A 128 1.77 2.36 -11.99
C SER A 128 3.21 2.89 -11.96
N LEU A 129 3.42 4.06 -11.33
CA LEU A 129 4.77 4.60 -11.10
C LEU A 129 5.65 3.64 -10.27
N ILE A 130 5.03 2.81 -9.42
CA ILE A 130 5.73 1.76 -8.66
C ILE A 130 6.29 0.69 -9.61
N GLU A 131 5.54 0.30 -10.65
CA GLU A 131 6.03 -0.63 -11.68
C GLU A 131 7.13 0.00 -12.55
N LYS A 132 7.05 1.31 -12.83
CA LYS A 132 8.14 2.03 -13.52
C LYS A 132 9.40 2.10 -12.65
N ALA A 133 9.27 2.44 -11.37
CA ALA A 133 10.39 2.52 -10.44
C ALA A 133 11.04 1.14 -10.22
N LYS A 134 10.23 0.08 -10.06
CA LYS A 134 10.73 -1.31 -9.98
C LYS A 134 11.47 -1.72 -11.25
N ARG A 135 10.97 -1.38 -12.45
CA ARG A 135 11.67 -1.66 -13.72
C ARG A 135 12.99 -0.90 -13.85
N GLN A 136 13.02 0.36 -13.41
CA GLN A 136 14.26 1.16 -13.42
C GLN A 136 15.30 0.59 -12.46
N GLN A 137 14.90 0.20 -11.24
CA GLN A 137 15.78 -0.48 -10.29
C GLN A 137 16.36 -1.78 -10.84
N VAL A 138 15.51 -2.65 -11.41
CA VAL A 138 15.98 -3.91 -12.04
C VAL A 138 16.97 -3.64 -13.17
N SER A 139 16.80 -2.57 -13.96
CA SER A 139 17.76 -2.22 -15.01
C SER A 139 19.11 -1.73 -14.47
N GLN A 140 19.10 -1.04 -13.33
CA GLN A 140 20.31 -0.53 -12.70
C GLN A 140 21.12 -1.65 -12.06
N ASP A 141 20.46 -2.60 -11.40
CA ASP A 141 21.09 -3.79 -10.83
C ASP A 141 21.70 -4.69 -11.92
N GLN A 142 21.03 -4.80 -13.08
CA GLN A 142 21.56 -5.54 -14.23
C GLN A 142 22.81 -4.86 -14.83
N LEU A 143 22.85 -3.52 -14.88
CA LEU A 143 24.03 -2.78 -15.32
C LEU A 143 25.20 -2.94 -14.34
N LEU A 144 24.93 -2.92 -13.04
CA LEU A 144 25.93 -3.19 -12.00
C LEU A 144 26.48 -4.62 -12.08
N ALA A 145 25.60 -5.62 -12.25
CA ALA A 145 26.01 -7.01 -12.39
C ALA A 145 26.79 -7.29 -13.69
N ALA A 146 26.58 -6.49 -14.74
CA ALA A 146 27.37 -6.55 -15.97
C ALA A 146 28.74 -5.88 -15.82
N ALA A 147 28.86 -4.83 -15.00
CA ALA A 147 30.11 -4.16 -14.72
C ALA A 147 31.10 -5.02 -13.90
N ASP A 148 30.60 -5.93 -13.06
CA ASP A 148 31.43 -6.90 -12.32
C ASP A 148 31.96 -8.06 -13.19
N ARG A 149 31.59 -8.13 -14.48
CA ARG A 149 32.13 -9.09 -15.46
C ARG A 149 33.08 -8.41 -16.44
N LEU A 150 34.01 -7.61 -15.95
CA LEU A 150 35.12 -7.18 -16.81
C LEU A 150 35.93 -8.42 -17.22
N PRO A 151 36.20 -8.62 -18.52
CA PRO A 151 37.08 -9.70 -18.95
C PRO A 151 38.45 -9.49 -18.30
N GLU A 152 39.00 -10.55 -17.71
CA GLU A 152 40.37 -10.55 -17.20
C GLU A 152 41.29 -10.07 -18.33
N VAL A 153 41.97 -8.94 -18.09
CA VAL A 153 42.93 -8.40 -19.04
C VAL A 153 44.08 -9.41 -19.08
N PRO A 154 44.37 -10.04 -20.24
CA PRO A 154 45.50 -10.93 -20.33
C PRO A 154 46.78 -10.16 -19.97
N ASP A 155 47.52 -10.72 -19.02
CA ASP A 155 48.76 -10.19 -18.48
C ASP A 155 49.88 -10.43 -19.51
N ASP A 156 49.99 -9.52 -20.50
CA ASP A 156 51.01 -9.55 -21.55
C ASP A 156 52.39 -9.12 -20.99
N ASN A 157 52.88 -9.81 -19.96
CA ASN A 157 54.26 -9.70 -19.47
C ASN A 157 55.12 -10.84 -20.05
N ASP A 158 55.29 -10.82 -21.37
CA ASP A 158 56.32 -11.59 -22.07
C ASP A 158 57.39 -10.62 -22.58
N ASP A 159 58.32 -10.19 -21.72
CA ASP A 159 59.57 -9.58 -22.21
C ASP A 159 60.72 -9.67 -21.19
N GLU A 160 61.37 -10.82 -21.13
CA GLU A 160 62.82 -10.96 -20.88
C GLU A 160 63.25 -12.22 -21.63
N GLY A 161 64.25 -12.27 -22.51
CA GLY A 161 65.32 -11.36 -22.84
C GLY A 161 66.48 -12.27 -23.28
N ASP A 162 66.81 -12.29 -24.56
CA ASP A 162 67.98 -13.01 -25.09
C ASP A 162 68.53 -12.19 -26.27
N TYR A 163 69.63 -11.47 -26.05
CA TYR A 163 70.73 -11.19 -27.01
C TYR A 163 71.94 -10.57 -26.30
#